data_AF-A0A6N4TH22-F1
#
_entry.id   AF-A0A6N4TH22-F1
#
_cell.length_a   1.000
_cell.length_b   1.000
_cell.length_c   1.000
_cell.angle_alpha   90.00
_cell.angle_beta   90.00
_cell.angle_gamma   90.00
#
_symmetry.space_group_name_H-M   'P 1'
#
loop_
_entity.id
_entity.type
_entity.pdbx_description
1 polymer ?
#
loop_
_entity_poly.entity_id
_entity_poly.type
_entity_poly.pdbx_seq_one_letter_code
_entity_poly.pdbx_strand_id
1 'polypeptide(L)'
;MEQVMFEEQLHVFLENTKKGIEMSGSEKDAFLKLVENPKEEMDVFTYCKIMYIAGMQYEKEENKNAARYCAMRILWMVECLSKKRKKAPMYLIMEDFTMEEDMKNFMNRYTDFLEDIYADINQKVFLLTAGLFAIVFLILVLFLHIEILMAFIGAFLLALFNYYFEKRRIPDMFQKNQLKAIETYVDKQLLDFDLPYRR
;
A
#
# COMPACT_ATOMS: atom_id res chain seq x y z
N MET A 1 -23.12 8.64 -21.30
CA MET A 1 -22.68 10.00 -21.69
C MET A 1 -21.73 10.56 -20.63
N GLU A 2 -22.12 10.56 -19.35
CA GLU A 2 -21.27 11.04 -18.24
C GLU A 2 -19.96 10.24 -18.04
N GLN A 3 -19.99 8.90 -18.14
CA GLN A 3 -18.76 8.09 -18.04
C GLN A 3 -17.75 8.37 -19.16
N VAL A 4 -18.22 8.60 -20.39
CA VAL A 4 -17.35 8.92 -21.54
C VAL A 4 -16.68 10.28 -21.32
N MET A 5 -17.44 11.26 -20.84
CA MET A 5 -16.92 12.59 -20.48
C MET A 5 -15.86 12.52 -19.36
N PHE A 6 -16.06 11.66 -18.36
CA PHE A 6 -15.09 11.46 -17.27
C PHE A 6 -13.75 10.92 -17.79
N GLU A 7 -13.77 9.85 -18.58
CA GLU A 7 -12.56 9.21 -19.11
C GLU A 7 -11.80 10.16 -20.06
N GLU A 8 -12.52 10.92 -20.90
CA GLU A 8 -11.91 11.93 -21.77
C GLU A 8 -11.21 13.04 -20.98
N GLN A 9 -11.86 13.57 -19.93
CA GLN A 9 -11.27 14.59 -19.08
C GLN A 9 -10.04 14.06 -18.33
N LEU A 10 -10.14 12.86 -17.74
CA LEU A 10 -9.03 12.22 -17.03
C LEU A 10 -7.85 11.94 -17.97
N HIS A 11 -8.12 11.53 -19.21
CA HIS A 11 -7.10 11.31 -20.23
C HIS A 11 -6.33 12.60 -20.54
N VAL A 12 -7.00 13.76 -20.62
CA VAL A 12 -6.33 15.05 -20.81
C VAL A 12 -5.37 15.36 -19.65
N PHE A 13 -5.83 15.18 -18.40
CA PHE A 13 -4.97 15.36 -17.23
C PHE A 13 -3.77 14.40 -17.22
N LEU A 14 -3.98 13.14 -17.61
CA LEU A 14 -2.93 12.13 -17.69
C LEU A 14 -1.85 12.53 -18.70
N GLU A 15 -2.25 12.92 -19.90
CA GLU A 15 -1.32 13.31 -20.96
C GLU A 15 -0.54 14.58 -20.61
N ASN A 16 -1.18 15.56 -19.97
CA ASN A 16 -0.51 16.75 -19.47
C ASN A 16 0.50 16.41 -18.36
N THR A 17 0.12 15.49 -17.46
CA THR A 17 0.99 14.99 -16.39
C THR A 17 2.25 14.32 -16.96
N LYS A 18 2.09 13.42 -17.95
CA LYS A 18 3.20 12.75 -18.64
C LYS A 18 4.14 13.72 -19.34
N LYS A 19 3.60 14.80 -19.91
CA LYS A 19 4.39 15.89 -20.52
C LYS A 19 5.09 16.79 -19.50
N GLY A 20 4.94 16.52 -18.19
CA GLY A 20 5.53 17.34 -17.14
C GLY A 20 4.84 18.70 -16.97
N ILE A 21 3.68 18.93 -17.58
CA ILE A 21 2.94 20.20 -17.47
C ILE A 21 2.32 20.30 -16.07
N GLU A 22 2.67 21.34 -15.33
CA GLU A 22 2.09 21.63 -14.02
C GLU A 22 0.65 22.12 -14.16
N MET A 23 -0.25 21.61 -13.32
CA MET A 23 -1.61 22.11 -13.31
C MET A 23 -1.64 23.53 -12.76
N SER A 24 -2.21 24.46 -13.52
CA SER A 24 -2.62 25.76 -12.99
C SER A 24 -3.65 25.59 -11.86
N GLY A 25 -3.84 26.62 -11.03
CA GLY A 25 -4.83 26.58 -9.94
C GLY A 25 -6.24 26.19 -10.42
N SER A 26 -6.66 26.71 -11.58
CA SER A 26 -7.94 26.34 -12.20
C SER A 26 -8.01 24.90 -12.69
N GLU A 27 -6.90 24.35 -13.19
CA GLU A 27 -6.84 22.95 -13.63
C GLU A 27 -6.82 22.01 -12.43
N LYS A 28 -6.14 22.39 -11.35
CA LYS A 28 -6.15 21.65 -10.08
C LYS A 28 -7.58 21.59 -9.52
N ASP A 29 -8.28 22.72 -9.47
CA ASP A 29 -9.67 22.77 -9.03
C ASP A 29 -10.60 21.91 -9.93
N ALA A 30 -10.37 21.92 -11.24
CA ALA A 30 -11.11 21.08 -12.18
C ALA A 30 -10.85 19.58 -11.95
N PHE A 31 -9.59 19.20 -11.72
CA PHE A 31 -9.21 17.83 -11.38
C PHE A 31 -9.83 17.39 -10.05
N LEU A 32 -9.76 18.22 -9.00
CA LEU A 32 -10.35 17.87 -7.70
C LEU A 32 -11.88 17.72 -7.79
N LYS A 33 -12.57 18.54 -8.57
CA LYS A 33 -14.02 18.37 -8.84
C LYS A 33 -14.34 17.08 -9.58
N LEU A 34 -13.47 16.68 -10.51
CA LEU A 34 -13.59 15.40 -11.21
C LEU A 34 -13.45 14.23 -10.22
N VAL A 35 -12.51 14.34 -9.27
CA VAL A 35 -12.26 13.34 -8.22
C VAL A 35 -13.39 13.29 -7.18
N GLU A 36 -14.05 14.41 -6.88
CA GLU A 36 -15.24 14.46 -6.02
C GLU A 36 -16.45 13.73 -6.65
N ASN A 37 -16.51 13.67 -7.97
CA ASN A 37 -17.61 13.05 -8.73
C ASN A 37 -17.06 11.96 -9.67
N PRO A 38 -16.48 10.88 -9.11
CA PRO A 38 -15.92 9.82 -9.91
C PRO A 38 -17.03 9.06 -10.65
N LYS A 39 -16.66 8.33 -11.71
CA LYS A 39 -17.58 7.36 -12.33
C LYS A 39 -18.09 6.33 -11.31
N GLU A 40 -19.34 5.90 -11.46
CA GLU A 40 -19.99 4.96 -10.53
C GLU A 40 -19.26 3.62 -10.41
N GLU A 41 -18.83 3.05 -11.55
CA GLU A 41 -18.03 1.82 -11.59
C GLU A 41 -16.55 2.17 -11.74
N MET A 42 -15.80 2.12 -10.63
CA MET A 42 -14.37 2.38 -10.62
C MET A 42 -13.58 1.09 -10.82
N ASP A 43 -12.74 1.05 -11.85
CA ASP A 43 -11.73 0.01 -12.02
C ASP A 43 -10.38 0.43 -11.44
N VAL A 44 -9.55 -0.58 -11.16
CA VAL A 44 -8.23 -0.39 -10.57
C VAL A 44 -7.29 0.46 -11.43
N PHE A 45 -7.41 0.43 -12.76
CA PHE A 45 -6.54 1.19 -13.65
C PHE A 45 -6.89 2.68 -13.60
N THR A 46 -8.18 3.03 -13.69
CA THR A 46 -8.65 4.41 -13.53
C THR A 46 -8.32 4.97 -12.14
N TYR A 47 -8.48 4.18 -11.08
CA TYR A 47 -8.03 4.57 -9.74
C TYR A 47 -6.52 4.88 -9.70
N CYS A 48 -5.68 4.01 -10.29
CA CYS A 48 -4.24 4.22 -10.31
C CYS A 48 -3.85 5.47 -11.13
N LYS A 49 -4.56 5.78 -12.22
CA LYS A 49 -4.37 7.04 -12.96
C LYS A 49 -4.66 8.26 -12.11
N ILE A 50 -5.77 8.28 -11.37
CA ILE A 50 -6.12 9.39 -10.47
C ILE A 50 -5.03 9.60 -9.42
N MET A 51 -4.60 8.52 -8.76
CA MET A 51 -3.50 8.58 -7.78
C MET A 51 -2.19 9.06 -8.42
N TYR A 52 -1.88 8.61 -9.63
CA TYR A 52 -0.68 9.03 -10.34
C TYR A 52 -0.69 10.51 -10.69
N ILE A 53 -1.79 11.03 -11.26
CA ILE A 53 -1.95 12.45 -11.61
C ILE A 53 -1.81 13.31 -10.36
N ALA A 54 -2.52 12.98 -9.29
CA ALA A 54 -2.44 13.71 -8.02
C ALA A 54 -1.03 13.65 -7.43
N GLY A 55 -0.42 12.46 -7.41
CA GLY A 55 0.93 12.23 -6.89
C GLY A 55 2.01 13.04 -7.61
N MET A 56 1.93 13.10 -8.94
CA MET A 56 2.85 13.90 -9.76
C MET A 56 2.66 15.40 -9.53
N GLN A 57 1.42 15.87 -9.31
CA GLN A 57 1.17 17.25 -8.94
C GLN A 57 1.76 17.59 -7.57
N TYR A 58 1.56 16.73 -6.56
CA TYR A 58 2.18 16.91 -5.24
C TYR A 58 3.70 16.91 -5.31
N GLU A 59 4.31 16.11 -6.18
CA GLU A 59 5.76 16.11 -6.40
C GLU A 59 6.25 17.47 -6.91
N LYS A 60 5.52 18.11 -7.83
CA LYS A 60 5.83 19.46 -8.33
C LYS A 60 5.63 20.55 -7.27
N GLU A 61 4.61 20.39 -6.43
CA GLU A 61 4.35 21.26 -5.28
C GLU A 61 5.31 21.01 -4.10
N GLU A 62 6.34 20.17 -4.28
CA GLU A 62 7.29 19.74 -3.26
C GLU A 62 6.66 19.04 -2.03
N ASN A 63 5.39 18.64 -2.11
CA ASN A 63 4.68 17.89 -1.09
C ASN A 63 4.98 16.38 -1.21
N LYS A 64 6.21 16.02 -0.84
CA LYS A 64 6.71 14.63 -0.93
C LYS A 64 5.87 13.63 -0.12
N ASN A 65 5.24 14.05 0.97
CA ASN A 65 4.42 13.17 1.80
C ASN A 65 3.11 12.79 1.09
N ALA A 66 2.44 13.74 0.44
CA ALA A 66 1.25 13.48 -0.34
C ALA A 66 1.56 12.69 -1.63
N ALA A 67 2.70 12.99 -2.28
CA ALA A 67 3.19 12.18 -3.41
C ALA A 67 3.43 10.72 -2.99
N ARG A 68 4.11 10.51 -1.84
CA ARG A 68 4.32 9.17 -1.26
C ARG A 68 3.01 8.47 -0.93
N TYR A 69 2.01 9.19 -0.40
CA TYR A 69 0.67 8.63 -0.16
C TYR A 69 0.12 8.00 -1.43
N CYS A 70 0.11 8.76 -2.53
CA CYS A 70 -0.39 8.31 -3.82
C CYS A 70 0.37 7.08 -4.34
N ALA A 71 1.70 7.12 -4.31
CA ALA A 71 2.54 5.99 -4.71
C ALA A 71 2.27 4.72 -3.89
N MET A 72 2.14 4.85 -2.56
CA MET A 72 1.82 3.73 -1.67
C MET A 72 0.42 3.17 -1.94
N ARG A 73 -0.55 4.00 -2.32
CA ARG A 73 -1.88 3.53 -2.74
C ARG A 73 -1.84 2.78 -4.08
N ILE A 74 -1.05 3.24 -5.05
CA ILE A 74 -0.83 2.50 -6.31
C ILE A 74 -0.19 1.14 -6.01
N LEU A 75 0.88 1.11 -5.21
CA LEU A 75 1.52 -0.14 -4.80
C LEU A 75 0.52 -1.09 -4.13
N TRP A 76 -0.34 -0.56 -3.25
CA TRP A 76 -1.36 -1.36 -2.59
C TRP A 76 -2.26 -2.08 -3.60
N MET A 77 -2.69 -1.40 -4.66
CA MET A 77 -3.53 -1.98 -5.70
C MET A 77 -2.81 -3.04 -6.52
N VAL A 78 -1.55 -2.80 -6.89
CA VAL A 78 -0.70 -3.80 -7.58
C VAL A 78 -0.49 -5.04 -6.71
N GLU A 79 -0.30 -4.86 -5.40
CA GLU A 79 -0.19 -5.97 -4.45
C GLU A 79 -1.51 -6.74 -4.29
N CYS A 80 -2.67 -6.08 -4.40
CA CYS A 80 -3.97 -6.75 -4.38
C CYS A 80 -4.18 -7.65 -5.59
N LEU A 81 -3.68 -7.26 -6.77
CA LEU A 81 -3.76 -8.07 -8.00
C LEU A 81 -2.77 -9.26 -7.96
N SER A 82 -1.54 -9.01 -7.52
CA SER A 82 -0.47 -10.03 -7.54
C SER A 82 -0.53 -11.03 -6.39
N LYS A 83 -0.98 -10.62 -5.20
CA LYS A 83 -0.96 -11.46 -3.99
C LYS A 83 -2.35 -12.03 -3.69
N LYS A 84 -2.54 -13.33 -3.94
CA LYS A 84 -3.79 -14.09 -3.68
C LYS A 84 -4.42 -13.91 -2.29
N ARG A 85 -3.64 -13.53 -1.27
CA ARG A 85 -4.08 -13.41 0.13
C ARG A 85 -4.34 -11.97 0.58
N LYS A 86 -4.02 -10.97 -0.24
CA LYS A 86 -4.33 -9.57 0.06
C LYS A 86 -5.77 -9.30 -0.33
N LYS A 87 -6.54 -8.68 0.57
CA LYS A 87 -7.97 -8.45 0.33
C LYS A 87 -8.13 -7.26 -0.62
N ALA A 88 -8.71 -7.51 -1.78
CA ALA A 88 -9.15 -6.47 -2.70
C ALA A 88 -10.10 -5.46 -2.02
N PRO A 89 -10.07 -4.17 -2.40
CA PRO A 89 -11.10 -3.21 -2.02
C PRO A 89 -12.50 -3.68 -2.46
N MET A 90 -13.53 -3.35 -1.69
CA MET A 90 -14.89 -3.86 -1.96
C MET A 90 -15.56 -3.20 -3.17
N TYR A 91 -15.32 -1.90 -3.35
CA TYR A 91 -16.00 -1.07 -4.35
C TYR A 91 -15.14 -0.83 -5.61
N LEU A 92 -14.04 -1.57 -5.77
CA LEU A 92 -13.12 -1.42 -6.88
C LEU A 92 -13.17 -2.67 -7.76
N ILE A 93 -13.37 -2.49 -9.06
CA ILE A 93 -13.30 -3.57 -10.04
C ILE A 93 -11.83 -3.93 -10.25
N MET A 94 -11.46 -5.10 -9.78
CA MET A 94 -10.08 -5.60 -9.82
C MET A 94 -9.86 -6.43 -11.07
N GLU A 95 -9.52 -5.74 -12.17
CA GLU A 95 -9.13 -6.37 -13.42
C GLU A 95 -7.62 -6.31 -13.61
N ASP A 96 -7.07 -7.32 -14.28
CA ASP A 96 -5.65 -7.33 -14.65
C ASP A 96 -5.39 -6.18 -15.62
N PHE A 97 -4.41 -5.34 -15.30
CA PHE A 97 -3.98 -4.25 -16.16
C PHE A 97 -2.46 -4.22 -16.24
N THR A 98 -1.96 -3.66 -17.35
CA THR A 98 -0.54 -3.38 -17.50
C THR A 98 -0.28 -1.94 -17.06
N MET A 99 0.46 -1.78 -15.97
CA MET A 99 0.84 -0.45 -15.49
C MET A 99 1.82 0.20 -16.46
N GLU A 100 1.54 1.45 -16.82
CA GLU A 100 2.41 2.24 -17.69
C GLU A 100 3.76 2.53 -17.01
N GLU A 101 4.83 2.62 -17.80
CA GLU A 101 6.20 2.72 -17.27
C GLU A 101 6.42 3.99 -16.44
N ASP A 102 5.85 5.13 -16.83
CA ASP A 102 5.96 6.37 -16.06
C ASP A 102 5.31 6.27 -14.68
N MET A 103 4.14 5.64 -14.61
CA MET A 103 3.42 5.38 -13.36
C MET A 103 4.18 4.40 -12.47
N LYS A 104 4.76 3.36 -13.05
CA LYS A 104 5.62 2.41 -12.35
C LYS A 104 6.86 3.08 -11.80
N ASN A 105 7.52 3.93 -12.59
CA ASN A 105 8.69 4.70 -12.16
C ASN A 105 8.34 5.64 -11.02
N PHE A 106 7.20 6.33 -11.08
CA PHE A 106 6.71 7.16 -9.97
C PHE A 106 6.47 6.35 -8.71
N MET A 107 5.78 5.22 -8.81
CA MET A 107 5.52 4.34 -7.66
C MET A 107 6.84 3.92 -7.01
N ASN A 108 7.76 3.35 -7.80
CA ASN A 108 9.05 2.84 -7.34
C ASN A 108 9.89 3.93 -6.64
N ARG A 109 9.98 5.15 -7.19
CA ARG A 109 10.70 6.28 -6.56
C ARG A 109 10.31 6.49 -5.10
N TYR A 110 9.04 6.27 -4.75
CA TYR A 110 8.52 6.47 -3.41
C TYR A 110 8.35 5.19 -2.60
N THR A 111 8.49 3.99 -3.20
CA THR A 111 8.21 2.72 -2.52
C THR A 111 9.35 1.73 -2.48
N ASP A 112 10.44 1.91 -3.25
CA ASP A 112 11.56 0.96 -3.30
C ASP A 112 12.18 0.71 -1.92
N PHE A 113 12.17 1.72 -1.05
CA PHE A 113 12.64 1.60 0.33
C PHE A 113 11.89 0.51 1.14
N LEU A 114 10.66 0.15 0.74
CA LEU A 114 9.85 -0.84 1.45
C LEU A 114 10.47 -2.23 1.38
N GLU A 115 11.19 -2.57 0.31
CA GLU A 115 11.85 -3.88 0.19
C GLU A 115 12.91 -4.05 1.28
N ASP A 116 13.76 -3.04 1.48
CA ASP A 116 14.78 -3.02 2.53
C ASP A 116 14.15 -3.06 3.93
N ILE A 117 13.08 -2.28 4.14
CA ILE A 117 12.34 -2.30 5.41
C ILE A 117 11.72 -3.68 5.68
N TYR A 118 11.18 -4.35 4.67
CA TYR A 118 10.61 -5.69 4.85
C TYR A 118 11.69 -6.74 5.14
N ALA A 119 12.87 -6.62 4.53
CA ALA A 119 14.00 -7.46 4.86
C ALA A 119 14.42 -7.27 6.34
N ASP A 120 14.56 -6.03 6.79
CA ASP A 120 14.89 -5.70 8.18
C ASP A 120 13.82 -6.18 9.18
N ILE A 121 12.53 -5.95 8.87
CA ILE A 121 11.40 -6.47 9.68
C ILE A 121 11.49 -7.99 9.79
N ASN A 122 11.71 -8.69 8.67
CA ASN A 122 11.78 -10.15 8.66
C ASN A 122 12.95 -10.68 9.50
N GLN A 123 14.10 -9.99 9.46
CA GLN A 123 15.26 -10.34 10.28
C GLN A 123 14.96 -10.15 11.77
N LYS A 124 14.34 -9.03 12.16
CA LYS A 124 13.94 -8.76 13.55
C LYS A 124 12.90 -9.77 14.06
N VAL A 125 11.89 -10.10 13.26
CA VAL A 125 10.88 -11.12 13.57
C VAL A 125 11.52 -12.49 13.79
N PHE A 126 12.50 -12.85 12.95
CA PHE A 126 13.24 -14.09 13.12
C PHE A 126 13.98 -14.14 14.46
N LEU A 127 14.72 -13.07 14.82
CA LEU A 127 15.44 -12.99 16.09
C LEU A 127 14.51 -13.06 17.30
N LEU A 128 13.39 -12.32 17.27
CA LEU A 128 12.37 -12.36 18.32
C LEU A 128 11.75 -13.76 18.46
N THR A 129 11.46 -14.42 17.34
CA THR A 129 10.96 -15.79 17.34
C THR A 129 11.97 -16.76 17.93
N ALA A 130 13.25 -16.66 17.56
CA ALA A 130 14.31 -17.52 18.09
C ALA A 130 14.48 -17.32 19.61
N GLY A 131 14.40 -16.09 20.08
CA GLY A 131 14.38 -15.77 21.51
C GLY A 131 13.17 -16.38 22.23
N LEU A 132 11.97 -16.24 21.66
CA LEU A 132 10.74 -16.85 22.18
C LEU A 132 10.86 -18.38 22.28
N PHE A 133 11.37 -19.02 21.23
CA PHE A 133 11.64 -20.45 21.21
C PHE A 133 12.53 -20.87 22.39
N ALA A 134 13.67 -20.19 22.58
CA ALA A 134 14.61 -20.50 23.64
C ALA A 134 13.98 -20.36 25.03
N ILE A 135 13.25 -19.27 25.28
CA ILE A 135 12.59 -19.01 26.55
C ILE A 135 11.53 -20.08 26.85
N VAL A 136 10.65 -20.37 25.88
CA VAL A 136 9.58 -21.37 26.05
C VAL A 136 10.18 -22.75 26.26
N PHE A 137 11.19 -23.14 25.47
CA PHE A 137 11.86 -24.43 25.62
C PHE A 137 12.48 -24.59 27.01
N LEU A 138 13.19 -23.58 27.51
CA LEU A 138 13.77 -23.59 28.86
C LEU A 138 12.70 -23.70 29.94
N ILE A 139 11.55 -23.02 29.79
CA ILE A 139 10.44 -23.13 30.73
C ILE A 139 9.90 -24.58 30.77
N LEU A 140 9.67 -25.18 29.61
CA LEU A 140 9.12 -26.54 29.52
C LEU A 140 10.05 -27.59 30.14
N VAL A 141 11.37 -27.48 29.94
CA VAL A 141 12.34 -28.43 30.46
C VAL A 141 12.65 -28.19 31.95
N LEU A 142 12.92 -26.95 32.34
CA LEU A 142 13.43 -26.63 33.69
C LEU A 142 12.32 -26.57 34.75
N PHE A 143 11.14 -26.05 34.40
CA PHE A 143 10.07 -25.80 35.37
C PHE A 143 8.93 -26.81 35.25
N LEU A 144 8.59 -27.25 34.04
CA LEU A 144 7.52 -28.22 33.82
C LEU A 144 8.03 -29.66 33.70
N HIS A 145 9.36 -29.85 33.69
CA HIS A 145 10.01 -31.16 33.60
C HIS A 145 9.50 -32.04 32.45
N ILE A 146 9.13 -31.42 31.33
CA ILE A 146 8.71 -32.13 30.12
C ILE A 146 9.95 -32.75 29.46
N GLU A 147 9.79 -33.95 28.90
CA GLU A 147 10.84 -34.61 28.14
C GLU A 147 11.38 -33.70 27.02
N ILE A 148 12.71 -33.69 26.85
CA ILE A 148 13.42 -32.79 25.94
C ILE A 148 12.82 -32.80 24.53
N LEU A 149 12.53 -33.99 23.98
CA LEU A 149 11.96 -34.12 22.64
C LEU A 149 10.57 -33.47 22.52
N MET A 150 9.70 -33.70 23.51
CA MET A 150 8.36 -33.13 23.55
C MET A 150 8.40 -31.61 23.76
N ALA A 151 9.28 -31.13 24.64
CA ALA A 151 9.50 -29.71 24.86
C ALA A 151 10.02 -29.01 23.59
N PHE A 152 10.95 -29.65 22.87
CA PHE A 152 11.49 -29.12 21.61
C PHE A 152 10.39 -28.99 20.55
N ILE A 153 9.62 -30.05 20.30
CA ILE A 153 8.53 -30.04 19.32
C ILE A 153 7.50 -28.96 19.69
N GLY A 154 7.10 -28.88 20.96
CA GLY A 154 6.12 -27.89 21.42
C GLY A 154 6.60 -26.45 21.23
N ALA A 155 7.81 -26.14 21.69
CA ALA A 155 8.40 -24.81 21.53
C ALA A 155 8.62 -24.46 20.04
N PHE A 156 9.06 -25.43 19.22
CA PHE A 156 9.32 -25.24 17.81
C PHE A 156 8.04 -24.95 17.02
N LEU A 157 6.97 -25.71 17.26
CA LEU A 157 5.67 -25.46 16.63
C LEU A 157 5.11 -24.09 17.01
N LEU A 158 5.22 -23.70 18.28
CA LEU A 158 4.80 -22.38 18.76
C LEU A 158 5.60 -21.27 18.07
N ALA A 159 6.92 -21.43 17.97
CA ALA A 159 7.80 -20.47 17.32
C ALA A 159 7.52 -20.35 15.80
N LEU A 160 7.32 -21.48 15.11
CA LEU A 160 6.94 -21.49 13.70
C LEU A 160 5.60 -20.79 13.46
N PHE A 161 4.61 -21.05 14.31
CA PHE A 161 3.33 -20.38 14.25
C PHE A 161 3.52 -18.87 14.45
N ASN A 162 4.24 -18.45 15.50
CA ASN A 162 4.50 -17.03 15.75
C ASN A 162 5.18 -16.34 14.56
N TYR A 163 6.25 -16.93 14.03
CA TYR A 163 6.98 -16.42 12.88
C TYR A 163 6.09 -16.25 11.66
N TYR A 164 5.27 -17.25 11.33
CA TYR A 164 4.40 -17.21 10.17
C TYR A 164 3.35 -16.09 10.28
N PHE A 165 2.80 -15.87 11.48
CA PHE A 165 1.84 -14.78 11.72
C PHE A 165 2.50 -13.41 11.66
N GLU A 166 3.64 -13.22 12.34
CA GLU A 166 4.34 -11.94 12.41
C GLU A 166 4.94 -11.53 11.06
N LYS A 167 5.59 -12.46 10.36
CA LYS A 167 6.17 -12.24 9.02
C LYS A 167 5.14 -11.67 8.04
N ARG A 168 3.88 -12.10 8.16
CA ARG A 168 2.79 -11.58 7.34
C ARG A 168 2.27 -10.24 7.87
N ARG A 169 1.98 -10.16 9.16
CA ARG A 169 1.20 -9.06 9.75
C ARG A 169 2.00 -7.77 9.84
N ILE A 170 3.29 -7.83 10.19
CA ILE A 170 4.08 -6.63 10.50
C ILE A 170 4.32 -5.75 9.26
N PRO A 171 4.67 -6.30 8.07
CA PRO A 171 4.76 -5.49 6.85
C PRO A 171 3.47 -4.76 6.50
N ASP A 172 2.32 -5.44 6.58
CA ASP A 172 1.00 -4.84 6.33
C ASP A 172 0.69 -3.72 7.34
N MET A 173 0.99 -3.95 8.63
CA MET A 173 0.82 -2.91 9.66
C MET A 173 1.73 -1.71 9.43
N PHE A 174 2.97 -1.94 8.99
CA PHE A 174 3.91 -0.87 8.67
C PHE A 174 3.37 0.01 7.54
N GLN A 175 2.93 -0.57 6.42
CA GLN A 175 2.33 0.20 5.32
C GLN A 175 1.13 1.02 5.80
N LYS A 176 0.22 0.42 6.58
CA LYS A 176 -0.96 1.12 7.12
C LYS A 176 -0.59 2.28 8.02
N ASN A 177 0.41 2.10 8.88
CA ASN A 177 0.89 3.15 9.77
C ASN A 177 1.56 4.29 9.00
N GLN A 178 2.34 3.97 7.97
CA GLN A 178 2.95 4.97 7.09
C GLN A 178 1.88 5.78 6.35
N LEU A 179 0.89 5.11 5.73
CA LEU A 179 -0.24 5.78 5.07
C LEU A 179 -0.99 6.70 6.03
N LYS A 180 -1.30 6.24 7.25
CA LYS A 180 -1.97 7.04 8.27
C LYS A 180 -1.13 8.25 8.72
N ALA A 181 0.19 8.12 8.79
CA ALA A 181 1.06 9.22 9.19
C ALA A 181 1.14 10.33 8.13
N ILE A 182 1.03 9.96 6.84
CA ILE A 182 1.17 10.91 5.73
C ILE A 182 -0.16 11.38 5.13
N GLU A 183 -1.31 10.84 5.59
CA GLU A 183 -2.64 11.23 5.08
C GLU A 183 -2.96 12.71 5.35
N THR A 184 -2.43 13.30 6.42
CA THR A 184 -2.67 14.71 6.79
C THR A 184 -2.11 15.72 5.79
N TYR A 185 -1.24 15.28 4.88
CA TYR A 185 -0.63 16.12 3.85
C TYR A 185 -1.40 16.12 2.53
N VAL A 186 -2.43 15.30 2.39
CA VAL A 186 -3.20 15.09 1.16
C VAL A 186 -4.43 15.98 1.15
N ASP A 187 -4.82 16.49 -0.03
CA ASP A 187 -6.05 17.27 -0.18
C ASP A 187 -7.27 16.45 0.24
N LYS A 188 -8.20 17.11 0.92
CA LYS A 188 -9.38 16.45 1.49
C LYS A 188 -10.21 15.73 0.43
N GLN A 189 -10.40 16.33 -0.75
CA GLN A 189 -11.15 15.73 -1.85
C GLN A 189 -10.55 14.38 -2.29
N LEU A 190 -9.22 14.30 -2.38
CA LEU A 190 -8.54 13.06 -2.77
C LEU A 190 -8.60 12.02 -1.65
N LEU A 191 -8.54 12.44 -0.38
CA LEU A 191 -8.73 11.55 0.75
C LEU A 191 -10.15 10.98 0.81
N ASP A 192 -11.15 11.82 0.57
CA ASP A 192 -12.58 11.45 0.54
C ASP A 192 -12.85 10.49 -0.63
N PHE A 193 -12.24 10.73 -1.79
CA PHE A 193 -12.24 9.79 -2.93
C PHE A 193 -11.61 8.44 -2.59
N ASP A 194 -10.48 8.42 -1.88
CA ASP A 194 -9.80 7.18 -1.53
C ASP A 194 -10.52 6.36 -0.46
N LEU A 195 -11.29 7.03 0.41
CA LEU A 195 -11.89 6.44 1.61
C LEU A 195 -12.69 5.14 1.35
N PRO A 196 -13.56 5.03 0.34
CA PRO A 196 -14.29 3.80 0.03
C PRO A 196 -13.37 2.63 -0.37
N TYR A 197 -12.16 2.92 -0.84
CA TYR A 197 -11.19 1.94 -1.33
C TYR A 197 -10.13 1.56 -0.29
N ARG A 198 -10.22 2.06 0.95
CA ARG A 198 -9.33 1.70 2.06
C ARG A 198 -9.75 0.35 2.68
N ARG A 199 -8.82 -0.59 2.83
CA ARG A 199 -9.00 -1.87 3.57
C ARG A 199 -7.79 -2.23 4.42
#